data_AF-A0A2M8JSP1-F1
#
_entry.id   AF-A0A2M8JSP1-F1
#
_cell.length_a   1.000
_cell.length_b   1.000
_cell.length_c   1.000
_cell.angle_alpha   90.00
_cell.angle_beta   90.00
_cell.angle_gamma   90.00
#
_symmetry.space_group_name_H-M   'P 1'
#
loop_
_entity.id
_entity.type
_entity.pdbx_description
1 polymer ?
#
loop_
_entity_poly.entity_id
_entity_poly.type
_entity_poly.pdbx_seq_one_letter_code
_entity_poly.pdbx_strand_id
1 'polypeptide(L)'
;MRKQLISIHHFFVAIILMTKGFDKIQHHHSFIGWTILILGIISLIYFIFIKLSKKPHSLLELIIHLFESIALFLTTYVYFQEGKTLLPYVTLIAGIGFLIATFIHLKGHKKYSSENKI
;
A
#
# COMPACT_ATOMS: atom_id res chain seq x y z
N MET A 1 11.37 -16.65 -9.09
CA MET A 1 12.05 -15.59 -8.30
C MET A 1 11.21 -14.31 -8.15
N ARG A 2 10.52 -13.78 -9.19
CA ARG A 2 9.65 -12.57 -9.06
C ARG A 2 8.62 -12.58 -7.92
N LYS A 3 7.99 -13.72 -7.63
CA LYS A 3 6.93 -13.85 -6.61
C LYS A 3 7.44 -13.67 -5.16
N GLN A 4 8.71 -14.02 -4.89
CA GLN A 4 9.33 -13.81 -3.57
C GLN A 4 9.70 -12.34 -3.36
N LEU A 5 10.12 -11.63 -4.43
CA LEU A 5 10.42 -10.19 -4.34
C LEU A 5 9.18 -9.36 -4.00
N ILE A 6 8.04 -9.65 -4.63
CA ILE A 6 6.78 -8.94 -4.37
C ILE A 6 6.33 -9.14 -2.91
N SER A 7 6.45 -10.37 -2.42
CA SER A 7 6.10 -10.70 -1.03
C SER A 7 7.00 -9.94 -0.04
N ILE A 8 8.32 -9.89 -0.28
CA ILE A 8 9.26 -9.15 0.57
C ILE A 8 8.95 -7.64 0.57
N HIS A 9 8.56 -7.08 -0.58
CA HIS A 9 8.20 -5.67 -0.68
C HIS A 9 7.04 -5.30 0.25
N HIS A 10 5.95 -6.07 0.25
CA HIS A 10 4.80 -5.82 1.13
C HIS A 10 5.15 -5.91 2.62
N PHE A 11 6.09 -6.80 3.00
CA PHE A 11 6.58 -6.87 4.37
C PHE A 11 7.32 -5.59 4.79
N PHE A 12 8.20 -5.07 3.92
CA PHE A 12 8.89 -3.81 4.18
C PHE A 12 7.93 -2.63 4.25
N VAL A 13 6.96 -2.55 3.32
CA VAL A 13 5.95 -1.49 3.32
C VAL A 13 5.10 -1.53 4.59
N ALA A 14 4.67 -2.71 5.04
CA ALA A 14 3.91 -2.86 6.28
C ALA A 14 4.68 -2.37 7.51
N ILE A 15 5.96 -2.74 7.66
CA ILE A 15 6.80 -2.28 8.77
C ILE A 15 6.96 -0.76 8.76
N ILE A 16 7.23 -0.18 7.59
CA ILE A 16 7.40 1.27 7.42
C ILE A 16 6.09 2.00 7.75
N LEU A 17 4.95 1.49 7.31
CA LEU A 17 3.63 2.05 7.62
C LEU A 17 3.33 1.99 9.11
N MET A 18 3.65 0.88 9.79
CA MET A 18 3.44 0.74 11.24
C MET A 18 4.30 1.73 12.04
N THR A 19 5.59 1.88 11.69
CA THR A 19 6.47 2.85 12.38
C THR A 19 6.01 4.28 12.17
N LYS A 20 5.59 4.64 10.94
CA LYS A 20 5.06 5.98 10.63
C LYS A 20 3.72 6.27 11.29
N GLY A 21 2.82 5.28 11.32
CA GLY A 21 1.53 5.40 12.00
C GLY A 21 1.71 5.69 13.49
N PHE A 22 2.65 4.97 14.13
CA PHE A 22 2.97 5.18 15.55
C PHE A 22 3.54 6.58 15.83
N ASP A 23 4.48 7.05 15.00
CA ASP A 23 5.07 8.39 15.11
C ASP A 23 3.99 9.50 14.99
N LYS A 24 3.01 9.30 14.09
CA LYS A 24 1.88 10.24 13.90
C LYS A 24 0.87 10.27 15.04
N ILE A 25 0.69 9.16 15.73
CA ILE A 25 -0.19 9.08 16.91
C ILE A 25 0.37 9.94 18.04
N GLN A 26 1.69 10.02 18.18
CA GLN A 26 2.33 10.81 19.24
C GLN A 26 2.33 12.33 18.97
N HIS A 27 2.26 12.77 17.70
CA HIS A 27 2.39 14.17 17.30
C HIS A 27 1.05 14.86 16.95
N HIS A 28 0.00 14.69 17.74
CA HIS A 28 -1.32 15.35 17.63
C HIS A 28 -2.24 14.99 16.44
N HIS A 29 -1.82 14.12 15.51
CA HIS A 29 -2.67 13.63 14.40
C HIS A 29 -3.15 12.18 14.61
N SER A 30 -3.64 11.87 15.82
CA SER A 30 -4.02 10.52 16.24
C SER A 30 -4.94 9.78 15.27
N PHE A 31 -5.98 10.41 14.75
CA PHE A 31 -6.95 9.72 13.87
C PHE A 31 -6.30 9.21 12.57
N ILE A 32 -5.44 10.03 11.96
CA ILE A 32 -4.77 9.68 10.71
C ILE A 32 -3.62 8.70 10.97
N GLY A 33 -2.90 8.86 12.09
CA GLY A 33 -1.90 7.88 12.53
C GLY A 33 -2.50 6.49 12.77
N TRP A 34 -3.64 6.40 13.45
CA TRP A 34 -4.39 5.15 13.64
C TRP A 34 -4.84 4.54 12.32
N THR A 35 -5.31 5.35 11.38
CA THR A 35 -5.73 4.90 10.05
C THR A 35 -4.54 4.27 9.30
N ILE A 36 -3.39 4.96 9.27
CA ILE A 36 -2.15 4.47 8.63
C ILE A 36 -1.65 3.19 9.32
N LEU A 37 -1.74 3.11 10.64
CA LEU A 37 -1.29 1.96 11.41
C LEU A 37 -2.17 0.72 11.15
N ILE A 38 -3.50 0.88 11.11
CA ILE A 38 -4.44 -0.19 10.74
C ILE A 38 -4.16 -0.68 9.32
N LEU A 39 -3.93 0.24 8.38
CA LEU A 39 -3.51 -0.05 7.01
C LEU A 39 -2.23 -0.89 6.94
N GLY A 40 -1.21 -0.54 7.74
CA GLY A 40 0.02 -1.32 7.87
C GLY A 40 -0.21 -2.73 8.42
N ILE A 41 -1.06 -2.87 9.44
CA ILE A 41 -1.43 -4.17 10.02
C ILE A 41 -2.15 -5.05 8.99
N ILE A 42 -3.09 -4.49 8.22
CA ILE A 42 -3.80 -5.22 7.17
C ILE A 42 -2.82 -5.74 6.10
N SER A 43 -1.87 -4.91 5.69
CA SER A 43 -0.83 -5.32 4.72
C SER A 43 0.08 -6.43 5.27
N LEU A 44 0.40 -6.38 6.58
CA LEU A 44 1.18 -7.44 7.25
C LEU A 44 0.41 -8.77 7.34
N ILE A 45 -0.86 -8.72 7.73
CA ILE A 45 -1.74 -9.91 7.79
C ILE A 45 -1.84 -10.54 6.40
N TYR A 46 -1.95 -9.73 5.36
CA TYR A 46 -1.93 -10.23 3.98
C TYR A 46 -0.64 -10.94 3.63
N PHE A 47 0.52 -10.37 3.97
CA PHE A 47 1.80 -11.02 3.72
C PHE A 47 1.86 -12.41 4.35
N ILE A 48 1.39 -12.52 5.60
CA ILE A 48 1.30 -13.81 6.31
C ILE A 48 0.33 -14.75 5.58
N PHE A 49 -0.83 -14.25 5.14
CA PHE A 49 -1.83 -15.03 4.43
C PHE A 49 -1.33 -15.57 3.08
N ILE A 50 -0.63 -14.75 2.28
CA ILE A 50 -0.01 -15.20 1.03
C ILE A 50 1.05 -16.26 1.30
N LYS A 51 1.87 -16.06 2.34
CA LYS A 51 2.93 -17.00 2.70
C LYS A 51 2.36 -18.35 3.15
N LEU A 52 1.23 -18.35 3.87
CA LEU A 52 0.52 -19.56 4.28
C LEU A 52 -0.20 -20.24 3.11
N SER A 53 -0.94 -19.47 2.31
CA SER A 53 -1.88 -20.00 1.31
C SER A 53 -1.19 -20.48 0.02
N LYS A 54 0.07 -20.06 -0.23
CA LYS A 54 0.90 -20.37 -1.44
C LYS A 54 0.23 -20.06 -2.79
N LYS A 55 -1.02 -19.59 -2.81
CA LYS A 55 -1.79 -19.20 -3.99
C LYS A 55 -1.85 -17.67 -4.05
N PRO A 56 -1.25 -17.04 -5.08
CA PRO A 56 -1.40 -15.61 -5.28
C PRO A 56 -2.80 -15.33 -5.82
N HIS A 57 -3.60 -14.61 -5.04
CA HIS A 57 -4.83 -14.01 -5.52
C HIS A 57 -4.50 -12.60 -6.02
N SER A 58 -4.45 -12.43 -7.33
CA SER A 58 -4.20 -11.17 -8.02
C SER A 58 -5.21 -10.06 -7.66
N LEU A 59 -6.44 -10.44 -7.31
CA LEU A 59 -7.46 -9.52 -6.79
C LEU A 59 -7.05 -8.89 -5.45
N LEU A 60 -6.39 -9.67 -4.58
CA LEU A 60 -5.91 -9.17 -3.29
C LEU A 60 -4.67 -8.27 -3.44
N GLU A 61 -3.80 -8.58 -4.40
CA GLU A 61 -2.63 -7.73 -4.71
C GLU A 61 -3.05 -6.35 -5.22
N LEU A 62 -4.09 -6.28 -6.06
CA LEU A 62 -4.73 -5.03 -6.51
C LEU A 62 -5.27 -4.21 -5.33
N ILE A 63 -6.02 -4.86 -4.42
CA ILE A 63 -6.62 -4.20 -3.26
C ILE A 63 -5.54 -3.55 -2.38
N ILE A 64 -4.36 -4.17 -2.27
CA ILE A 64 -3.29 -3.66 -1.41
C ILE A 64 -2.55 -2.49 -2.04
N HIS A 65 -2.25 -2.55 -3.33
CA HIS A 65 -1.66 -1.38 -4.00
C HIS A 65 -2.60 -0.17 -3.91
N LEU A 66 -3.91 -0.39 -3.95
CA LEU A 66 -4.91 0.64 -3.73
C LEU A 66 -4.86 1.18 -2.29
N PHE A 67 -4.83 0.30 -1.29
CA PHE A 67 -4.71 0.70 0.12
C PHE A 67 -3.40 1.42 0.44
N GLU A 68 -2.26 0.96 -0.09
CA GLU A 68 -0.95 1.60 0.05
C GLU A 68 -0.94 3.01 -0.59
N SER A 69 -1.56 3.17 -1.75
CA SER A 69 -1.73 4.47 -2.39
C SER A 69 -2.55 5.43 -1.52
N ILE A 70 -3.70 4.97 -1.00
CA ILE A 70 -4.55 5.77 -0.09
C ILE A 70 -3.77 6.16 1.18
N ALA A 71 -3.05 5.22 1.78
CA ALA A 71 -2.22 5.47 2.96
C ALA A 71 -1.15 6.54 2.69
N LEU A 72 -0.50 6.50 1.53
CA LEU A 72 0.51 7.48 1.12
C LEU A 72 -0.07 8.86 0.84
N PHE A 73 -1.27 8.94 0.24
CA PHE A 73 -1.97 10.20 0.06
C PHE A 73 -2.38 10.83 1.42
N LEU A 74 -2.92 10.03 2.34
CA LEU A 74 -3.22 10.49 3.70
C LEU A 74 -1.95 10.94 4.43
N THR A 75 -0.86 10.19 4.32
CA THR A 75 0.44 10.55 4.92
C THR A 75 0.97 11.88 4.35
N THR A 76 0.84 12.07 3.04
CA THR A 76 1.21 13.31 2.36
C THR A 76 0.43 14.50 2.90
N TYR A 77 -0.88 14.35 3.03
CA TYR A 77 -1.74 15.40 3.59
C TYR A 77 -1.30 15.81 5.00
N VAL A 78 -0.96 14.85 5.87
CA VAL A 78 -0.45 15.18 7.21
C VAL A 78 0.90 15.87 7.15
N TYR A 79 1.81 15.44 6.27
CA TYR A 79 3.11 16.11 6.15
C TYR A 79 2.99 17.56 5.65
N PHE A 80 1.99 17.86 4.83
CA PHE A 80 1.67 19.24 4.46
C PHE A 80 1.16 20.04 5.67
N GLN A 81 0.30 19.46 6.52
CA GLN A 81 -0.17 20.14 7.74
C GLN A 81 0.95 20.38 8.74
N GLU A 82 1.91 19.48 8.85
CA GLU A 82 3.09 19.63 9.71
C GLU A 82 4.15 20.60 9.14
N GLY A 83 3.92 21.19 7.96
CA GLY A 83 4.84 22.12 7.33
C GLY A 83 6.16 21.49 6.86
N LYS A 84 6.22 20.15 6.72
CA LYS A 84 7.43 19.49 6.22
C LYS A 84 7.58 19.77 4.73
N THR A 85 8.76 20.20 4.30
CA THR A 85 8.94 20.74 2.93
C THR A 85 9.32 19.69 1.88
N LEU A 86 10.00 18.60 2.24
CA LEU A 86 10.48 17.59 1.26
C LEU A 86 9.69 16.27 1.33
N LEU A 87 9.34 15.84 2.54
CA LEU A 87 8.64 14.58 2.80
C LEU A 87 7.28 14.45 2.10
N PRO A 88 6.40 15.48 2.05
CA PRO A 88 5.10 15.34 1.39
C PRO A 88 5.24 15.08 -0.12
N TYR A 89 6.19 15.73 -0.80
CA TYR A 89 6.36 15.54 -2.24
C TYR A 89 6.83 14.11 -2.58
N VAL A 90 7.75 13.56 -1.76
CA VAL A 90 8.22 12.18 -1.94
C VAL A 90 7.07 11.19 -1.72
N THR A 91 6.26 11.38 -0.68
CA THR A 91 5.10 10.51 -0.44
C THR A 91 3.99 10.68 -1.46
N LEU A 92 3.84 11.88 -2.03
CA LEU A 92 2.88 12.15 -3.10
C LEU A 92 3.26 11.40 -4.37
N ILE A 93 4.52 11.49 -4.78
CA ILE A 93 5.04 10.79 -5.96
C ILE A 93 4.92 9.28 -5.77
N ALA A 94 5.25 8.78 -4.57
CA ALA A 94 5.06 7.37 -4.23
C ALA A 94 3.58 6.95 -4.31
N GLY A 95 2.66 7.76 -3.76
CA GLY A 95 1.22 7.51 -3.79
C GLY A 95 0.65 7.44 -5.21
N ILE A 96 1.11 8.34 -6.10
CA ILE A 96 0.79 8.32 -7.53
C ILE A 96 1.35 7.06 -8.21
N GLY A 97 2.60 6.68 -7.90
CA GLY A 97 3.21 5.47 -8.44
C GLY A 97 2.43 4.20 -8.10
N PHE A 98 2.00 4.04 -6.84
CA PHE A 98 1.17 2.92 -6.41
C PHE A 98 -0.23 2.95 -7.05
N LEU A 99 -0.80 4.13 -7.27
CA LEU A 99 -2.07 4.28 -7.98
C LEU A 99 -1.94 3.81 -9.44
N ILE A 100 -0.87 4.22 -10.13
CA ILE A 100 -0.59 3.79 -11.50
C ILE A 100 -0.38 2.27 -11.55
N ALA A 101 0.36 1.70 -10.61
CA ALA A 101 0.55 0.26 -10.51
C ALA A 101 -0.79 -0.48 -10.36
N THR A 102 -1.71 0.07 -9.56
CA THR A 102 -3.08 -0.45 -9.40
C THR A 102 -3.84 -0.43 -10.73
N PHE A 103 -3.80 0.68 -11.47
CA PHE A 103 -4.46 0.79 -12.79
C PHE A 103 -3.87 -0.18 -13.83
N ILE A 104 -2.55 -0.37 -13.85
CA ILE A 104 -1.89 -1.32 -14.73
C ILE A 104 -2.34 -2.75 -14.41
N HIS A 105 -2.38 -3.11 -13.12
CA HIS A 105 -2.81 -4.43 -12.66
C HIS A 105 -4.30 -4.69 -12.98
N LEU A 106 -5.16 -3.67 -12.87
CA LEU A 106 -6.57 -3.73 -13.27
C LEU A 106 -6.72 -3.98 -14.78
N LYS A 107 -5.94 -3.28 -15.61
CA LYS A 107 -5.98 -3.41 -17.07
C LYS A 107 -5.43 -4.77 -17.55
N GLY A 108 -4.42 -5.31 -16.86
CA GLY A 108 -3.90 -6.66 -17.11
C GLY A 108 -4.92 -7.77 -16.82
N HIS A 109 -5.72 -7.61 -15.77
CA HIS A 109 -6.78 -8.57 -15.42
C HIS A 109 -7.91 -8.64 -16.47
N LYS A 110 -8.22 -7.49 -17.09
CA LYS A 110 -9.28 -7.41 -18.12
C LYS A 110 -8.90 -8.17 -19.40
N LYS A 111 -7.61 -8.28 -19.72
CA LYS A 111 -7.10 -8.96 -20.92
C LYS A 111 -7.22 -10.49 -20.84
N TYR A 112 -7.05 -11.07 -19.65
CA TYR A 112 -7.19 -12.52 -19.44
C TYR A 112 -8.66 -12.99 -19.41
N SER A 113 -9.59 -12.11 -19.01
CA SER A 113 -11.03 -12.42 -19.01
C SER A 113 -11.68 -12.30 -20.39
N SER A 114 -11.02 -11.65 -21.36
CA SER A 114 -11.51 -11.51 -22.73
C SER A 114 -11.05 -12.62 -23.68
N GLU A 115 -9.95 -13.32 -23.39
CA GLU A 115 -9.47 -14.45 -24.21
C GLU A 115 -10.15 -15.79 -23.86
N ASN A 116 -10.78 -15.91 -22.68
CA ASN A 116 -11.44 -17.15 -22.24
C ASN A 116 -12.93 -17.22 -22.63
N LYS A 117 -13.31 -16.49 -23.69
CA LYS A 117 -14.69 -16.41 -24.24
C LYS A 117 -14.77 -16.79 -25.72
N ILE A 118 -13.76 -17.45 -26.27
CA ILE A 118 -13.77 -18.00 -27.64
C ILE A 118 -13.73 -19.51 -27.55
#